data_AF-D4NWF1-F1
#
_entry.id   AF-D4NWF1-F1
#
_cell.length_a   1.000
_cell.length_b   1.000
_cell.length_c   1.000
_cell.angle_alpha   90.00
_cell.angle_beta   90.00
_cell.angle_gamma   90.00
#
_symmetry.space_group_name_H-M   'P 1'
#
loop_
_entity.id
_entity.type
_entity.pdbx_description
1 polymer ?
#
loop_
_entity_poly.entity_id
_entity_poly.type
_entity_poly.pdbx_seq_one_letter_code
_entity_poly.pdbx_strand_id
1 'polypeptide(L)'
;MSNLSTYCLFYFTICTFHTNAFIPHPLLADGGLTSITHADITELAFIRSLARFFYETRIVSNNRNGGSMKEQDYFNKEYTIDELYKLAHPEYNDAQVELYSYPLKFTLDLVMTHNALVDFDPDTRKLSAAHFDSEAFSNGSRRILQLRKKIVEDSRNPKKDLTDARQMIGKLLHTLQDFYSHSNWVEMGNIDINTLIGHSETIGQVAAPNQATCSDTGCTKKTQDCNLWQKITIRKCPLVYYDCSNNILSTINTQQILTSGYLFNQSTENNEIISKPANIGKCSHGSVMDESSHVPAIGGINKDSNSLIFSPHSNLHFQAVSFAINATERFLNDLRQEIGNDNFDRLFIVHPTEAIAQQVSDAVAQGQRFRFFSPYLKASLKKSNSFITDIKNSVKSAYNKVKSFFSNIFSKNKINIPTYDLSDLVANIKDTNNVRAGPYILADQSIGRKKRLINTLHQHR
;
A
#
# COMPACT_ATOMS: atom_id res chain seq x y z
N MET A 1 -2.49 35.91 42.67
CA MET A 1 -1.26 35.41 43.30
C MET A 1 -1.53 33.97 43.70
N SER A 2 -1.20 32.99 42.84
CA SER A 2 0.10 32.27 42.73
C SER A 2 0.17 31.12 43.75
N ASN A 3 0.67 29.91 43.51
CA ASN A 3 1.21 29.10 42.40
C ASN A 3 1.31 27.67 43.01
N LEU A 4 0.90 26.59 42.34
CA LEU A 4 1.67 25.69 41.47
C LEU A 4 2.77 24.82 42.15
N SER A 5 2.90 23.58 41.63
CA SER A 5 3.96 22.56 41.81
C SER A 5 3.68 21.51 42.93
N THR A 6 3.79 20.18 42.77
CA THR A 6 4.39 19.32 41.74
C THR A 6 3.87 17.89 41.92
N TYR A 7 3.31 17.25 40.89
CA TYR A 7 3.34 15.78 40.72
C TYR A 7 3.31 15.49 39.21
N CYS A 8 4.49 15.30 38.62
CA CYS A 8 4.66 14.79 37.27
C CYS A 8 4.95 13.29 37.36
N LEU A 9 3.98 12.44 37.00
CA LEU A 9 4.19 11.05 36.66
C LEU A 9 3.87 10.90 35.17
N PHE A 10 4.93 10.79 34.38
CA PHE A 10 4.90 10.48 32.95
C PHE A 10 4.41 9.03 32.75
N TYR A 11 3.22 8.87 32.17
CA TYR A 11 2.85 7.65 31.45
C TYR A 11 2.72 8.02 29.97
N PHE A 12 3.82 7.91 29.22
CA PHE A 12 3.81 7.96 27.77
C PHE A 12 3.45 6.56 27.24
N THR A 13 2.23 6.40 26.73
CA THR A 13 1.88 5.24 25.92
C THR A 13 2.57 5.39 24.56
N ILE A 14 3.43 4.43 24.27
CA ILE A 14 4.32 4.35 23.12
C ILE A 14 3.48 4.09 21.86
N CYS A 15 3.35 5.08 20.96
CA CYS A 15 3.12 4.79 19.55
C CYS A 15 4.42 4.18 19.01
N THR A 16 4.53 2.86 19.05
CA THR A 16 5.55 2.13 18.28
C THR A 16 5.18 2.28 16.81
N PHE A 17 5.79 3.24 16.12
CA PHE A 17 5.75 3.31 14.66
C PHE A 17 6.42 2.05 14.13
N HIS A 18 5.63 1.12 13.58
CA HIS A 18 6.16 -0.02 12.84
C HIS A 18 6.64 0.51 11.49
N THR A 19 7.85 0.14 11.06
CA THR A 19 8.28 0.37 9.67
C THR A 19 7.39 -0.42 8.75
N ASN A 20 6.89 0.25 7.73
CA ASN A 20 5.76 -0.20 6.94
C ASN A 20 6.25 -0.81 5.61
N ALA A 21 5.65 -1.93 5.22
CA ALA A 21 5.92 -2.61 3.95
C ALA A 21 5.44 -1.76 2.76
N PHE A 22 6.19 -1.77 1.64
CA PHE A 22 6.09 -0.80 0.52
C PHE A 22 5.52 0.57 0.94
N ILE A 23 6.19 1.19 1.92
CA ILE A 23 5.90 2.43 2.68
C ILE A 23 4.60 3.19 2.31
N PRO A 24 3.62 3.35 3.23
CA PRO A 24 2.50 4.26 3.09
C PRO A 24 3.00 5.73 3.14
N HIS A 25 2.44 6.51 2.22
CA HIS A 25 2.89 7.82 1.75
C HIS A 25 3.22 8.96 2.77
N PRO A 26 2.81 9.01 4.06
CA PRO A 26 3.13 10.19 4.88
C PRO A 26 4.51 10.21 5.56
N LEU A 27 5.24 9.09 5.59
CA LEU A 27 6.45 8.95 6.42
C LEU A 27 7.78 9.08 5.65
N LEU A 28 7.75 9.60 4.42
CA LEU A 28 8.97 9.78 3.61
C LEU A 28 9.32 11.26 3.39
N ALA A 29 9.42 12.04 4.47
CA ALA A 29 10.04 13.36 4.35
C ALA A 29 11.58 13.29 4.27
N ASP A 30 12.20 12.10 4.38
CA ASP A 30 13.68 11.99 4.32
C ASP A 30 14.25 10.64 3.84
N GLY A 31 13.45 9.82 3.14
CA GLY A 31 13.89 8.49 2.69
C GLY A 31 13.40 8.15 1.29
N GLY A 32 14.07 8.67 0.26
CA GLY A 32 13.87 8.27 -1.13
C GLY A 32 12.53 8.71 -1.73
N LEU A 33 12.50 9.89 -2.35
CA LEU A 33 11.39 10.40 -3.19
C LEU A 33 11.01 9.48 -4.38
N THR A 34 11.59 8.27 -4.47
CA THR A 34 11.52 7.33 -5.60
C THR A 34 11.11 5.90 -5.22
N SER A 35 10.93 5.55 -3.94
CA SER A 35 10.36 4.24 -3.55
C SER A 35 8.90 4.12 -4.00
N ILE A 36 8.49 2.89 -4.32
CA ILE A 36 7.15 2.56 -4.85
C ILE A 36 6.33 1.88 -3.78
N THR A 37 5.11 2.37 -3.61
CA THR A 37 4.25 1.97 -2.50
C THR A 37 3.27 0.87 -2.88
N HIS A 38 2.67 0.23 -1.88
CA HIS A 38 1.51 -0.67 -2.04
C HIS A 38 0.39 -0.04 -2.90
N ALA A 39 0.12 1.25 -2.68
CA ALA A 39 -0.88 1.99 -3.43
C ALA A 39 -0.46 2.19 -4.89
N ASP A 40 0.80 2.55 -5.16
CA ASP A 40 1.32 2.70 -6.51
C ASP A 40 1.27 1.38 -7.29
N ILE A 41 1.67 0.26 -6.67
CA ILE A 41 1.61 -1.08 -7.26
C ILE A 41 0.16 -1.43 -7.63
N THR A 42 -0.76 -1.21 -6.69
CA THR A 42 -2.19 -1.49 -6.86
C THR A 42 -2.80 -0.63 -7.97
N GLU A 43 -2.51 0.68 -8.00
CA GLU A 43 -3.01 1.60 -9.03
C GLU A 43 -2.52 1.20 -10.42
N LEU A 44 -1.21 0.96 -10.59
CA LEU A 44 -0.61 0.59 -11.87
C LEU A 44 -1.16 -0.74 -12.41
N ALA A 45 -1.22 -1.77 -11.56
CA ALA A 45 -1.78 -3.06 -11.94
C ALA A 45 -3.27 -2.99 -12.29
N PHE A 46 -4.02 -2.15 -11.56
CA PHE A 46 -5.43 -1.92 -11.84
C PHE A 46 -5.62 -1.24 -13.20
N ILE A 47 -4.85 -0.20 -13.50
CA ILE A 47 -4.89 0.50 -14.80
C ILE A 47 -4.61 -0.48 -15.95
N ARG A 48 -3.60 -1.36 -15.83
CA ARG A 48 -3.32 -2.37 -16.86
C ARG A 48 -4.47 -3.35 -17.06
N SER A 49 -5.09 -3.79 -15.95
CA SER A 49 -6.27 -4.66 -15.99
C SER A 49 -7.48 -3.96 -16.61
N LEU A 50 -7.69 -2.67 -16.30
CA LEU A 50 -8.75 -1.84 -16.88
C LEU A 50 -8.53 -1.61 -18.38
N ALA A 51 -7.30 -1.38 -18.81
CA ALA A 51 -6.95 -1.26 -20.22
C ALA A 51 -7.33 -2.54 -20.98
N ARG A 52 -7.00 -3.71 -20.43
CA ARG A 52 -7.42 -5.00 -21.01
C ARG A 52 -8.94 -5.15 -21.06
N PHE A 53 -9.63 -4.79 -19.97
CA PHE A 53 -11.09 -4.81 -19.93
C PHE A 53 -11.72 -3.94 -21.02
N PHE A 54 -11.30 -2.67 -21.16
CA PHE A 54 -11.84 -1.79 -22.19
C PHE A 54 -11.44 -2.20 -23.61
N TYR A 55 -10.23 -2.75 -23.79
CA TYR A 55 -9.81 -3.27 -25.08
C TYR A 55 -10.80 -4.33 -25.59
N GLU A 56 -11.05 -5.34 -24.75
CA GLU A 56 -11.91 -6.47 -25.08
C GLU A 56 -13.39 -6.12 -25.17
N THR A 57 -13.88 -5.17 -24.36
CA THR A 57 -15.32 -4.85 -24.27
C THR A 57 -15.75 -3.67 -25.14
N ARG A 58 -14.85 -2.74 -25.47
CA ARG A 58 -15.19 -1.49 -26.19
C ARG A 58 -14.31 -1.27 -27.43
N ILE A 59 -12.98 -1.33 -27.30
CA ILE A 59 -12.07 -0.93 -28.41
C ILE A 59 -12.21 -1.86 -29.61
N VAL A 60 -12.29 -3.18 -29.41
CA VAL A 60 -12.50 -4.13 -30.51
C VAL A 60 -13.80 -3.84 -31.26
N SER A 61 -14.86 -3.45 -30.55
CA SER A 61 -16.14 -3.05 -31.15
C SER A 61 -16.01 -1.73 -31.93
N ASN A 62 -15.36 -0.72 -31.34
CA ASN A 62 -15.11 0.57 -32.00
C ASN A 62 -14.30 0.41 -33.30
N ASN A 63 -13.31 -0.49 -33.31
CA ASN A 63 -12.54 -0.82 -34.51
C ASN A 63 -13.40 -1.43 -35.62
N ARG A 64 -14.39 -2.26 -35.29
CA ARG A 64 -15.35 -2.78 -36.28
C ARG A 64 -16.22 -1.66 -36.89
N ASN A 65 -16.43 -0.57 -36.14
CA ASN A 65 -17.21 0.59 -36.55
C ASN A 65 -16.35 1.73 -37.14
N GLY A 66 -15.15 1.42 -37.66
CA GLY A 66 -14.29 2.39 -38.35
C GLY A 66 -13.12 2.94 -37.52
N GLY A 67 -12.93 2.48 -36.28
CA GLY A 67 -11.70 2.73 -35.52
C GLY A 67 -10.49 1.98 -36.10
N SER A 68 -9.28 2.44 -35.77
CA SER A 68 -8.02 1.89 -36.31
C SER A 68 -6.97 1.54 -35.23
N MET A 69 -7.38 1.40 -33.96
CA MET A 69 -6.46 1.18 -32.85
C MET A 69 -5.91 -0.26 -32.86
N LYS A 70 -4.62 -0.43 -33.15
CA LYS A 70 -3.98 -1.75 -33.10
C LYS A 70 -3.73 -2.19 -31.65
N GLU A 71 -3.85 -3.48 -31.40
CA GLU A 71 -3.62 -4.08 -30.08
C GLU A 71 -2.25 -3.72 -29.50
N GLN A 72 -1.22 -3.86 -30.34
CA GLN A 72 0.16 -3.58 -29.95
C GLN A 72 0.38 -2.11 -29.59
N ASP A 73 -0.22 -1.17 -30.35
CA ASP A 73 -0.11 0.26 -30.06
C ASP A 73 -0.84 0.65 -28.78
N TYR A 74 -1.90 -0.09 -28.44
CA TYR A 74 -2.69 0.10 -27.22
C TYR A 74 -1.92 -0.37 -25.99
N PHE A 75 -1.39 -1.59 -25.99
CA PHE A 75 -0.70 -2.14 -24.81
C PHE A 75 0.76 -1.69 -24.65
N ASN A 76 1.34 -1.02 -25.64
CA ASN A 76 2.70 -0.44 -25.55
C ASN A 76 2.74 0.95 -24.89
N LYS A 77 1.62 1.42 -24.34
CA LYS A 77 1.53 2.71 -23.66
C LYS A 77 0.98 2.54 -22.25
N GLU A 78 1.40 3.43 -21.37
CA GLU A 78 0.75 3.60 -20.07
C GLU A 78 -0.32 4.68 -20.13
N TYR A 79 -1.36 4.49 -19.34
CA TYR A 79 -2.53 5.35 -19.33
C TYR A 79 -2.87 5.79 -17.90
N THR A 80 -3.54 6.93 -17.80
CA THR A 80 -4.40 7.26 -16.66
C THR A 80 -5.78 6.64 -16.85
N ILE A 81 -6.57 6.56 -15.78
CA ILE A 81 -7.96 6.12 -15.87
C ILE A 81 -8.75 6.99 -16.87
N ASP A 82 -8.57 8.31 -16.85
CA ASP A 82 -9.31 9.23 -17.74
C ASP A 82 -8.93 9.05 -19.21
N GLU A 83 -7.66 8.81 -19.51
CA GLU A 83 -7.23 8.47 -20.87
C GLU A 83 -7.85 7.17 -21.35
N LEU A 84 -7.98 6.16 -20.48
CA LEU A 84 -8.65 4.90 -20.80
C LEU A 84 -10.15 5.11 -21.10
N TYR A 85 -10.86 5.91 -20.30
CA TYR A 85 -12.26 6.25 -20.57
C TYR A 85 -12.39 7.03 -21.87
N LYS A 86 -11.52 8.01 -22.12
CA LYS A 86 -11.53 8.80 -23.36
C LYS A 86 -11.30 7.95 -24.61
N LEU A 87 -10.47 6.91 -24.52
CA LEU A 87 -10.25 5.95 -25.61
C LEU A 87 -11.43 4.99 -25.79
N ALA A 88 -12.01 4.50 -24.69
CA ALA A 88 -13.12 3.56 -24.71
C ALA A 88 -14.46 4.21 -25.11
N HIS A 89 -14.60 5.51 -24.84
CA HIS A 89 -15.81 6.32 -25.04
C HIS A 89 -15.48 7.62 -25.80
N PRO A 90 -15.17 7.54 -27.11
CA PRO A 90 -14.88 8.72 -27.92
C PRO A 90 -16.06 9.71 -28.01
N GLU A 91 -17.27 9.27 -27.66
CA GLU A 91 -18.47 10.10 -27.55
C GLU A 91 -18.50 11.02 -26.32
N TYR A 92 -17.66 10.77 -25.30
CA TYR A 92 -17.62 11.58 -24.10
C TYR A 92 -16.74 12.82 -24.28
N ASN A 93 -17.27 13.98 -23.88
CA ASN A 93 -16.45 15.16 -23.65
C ASN A 93 -15.66 15.04 -22.33
N ASP A 94 -14.71 15.96 -22.08
CA ASP A 94 -13.83 15.89 -20.91
C ASP A 94 -14.60 15.91 -19.56
N ALA A 95 -15.72 16.63 -19.47
CA ALA A 95 -16.55 16.66 -18.26
C ALA A 95 -17.29 15.33 -18.03
N GLN A 96 -17.72 14.67 -19.11
CA GLN A 96 -18.31 13.33 -19.02
C GLN A 96 -17.27 12.28 -18.63
N VAL A 97 -16.06 12.33 -19.18
CA VAL A 97 -14.95 11.45 -18.77
C VAL A 97 -14.67 11.59 -17.28
N GLU A 98 -14.62 12.83 -16.78
CA GLU A 98 -14.43 13.10 -15.36
C GLU A 98 -15.57 12.51 -14.52
N LEU A 99 -16.83 12.80 -14.88
CA LEU A 99 -18.02 12.34 -14.17
C LEU A 99 -18.12 10.80 -14.10
N TYR A 100 -17.95 10.12 -15.24
CA TYR A 100 -18.15 8.67 -15.33
C TYR A 100 -16.96 7.85 -14.80
N SER A 101 -15.76 8.43 -14.70
CA SER A 101 -14.60 7.77 -14.08
C SER A 101 -14.56 7.89 -12.55
N TYR A 102 -15.30 8.84 -11.95
CA TYR A 102 -15.26 9.09 -10.51
C TYR A 102 -15.62 7.87 -9.64
N PRO A 103 -16.71 7.12 -9.91
CA PRO A 103 -17.06 5.95 -9.10
C PRO A 103 -15.98 4.86 -9.10
N LEU A 104 -15.30 4.67 -10.23
CA LEU A 104 -14.17 3.74 -10.34
C LEU A 104 -12.98 4.20 -9.52
N LYS A 105 -12.57 5.47 -9.66
CA LYS A 105 -11.47 6.07 -8.87
C LYS A 105 -11.75 5.95 -7.37
N PHE A 106 -12.98 6.24 -6.95
CA PHE A 106 -13.41 6.10 -5.56
C PHE A 106 -13.31 4.64 -5.08
N THR A 107 -13.69 3.69 -5.92
CA THR A 107 -13.59 2.26 -5.58
C THR A 107 -12.15 1.81 -5.48
N LEU A 108 -11.27 2.28 -6.37
CA LEU A 108 -9.84 2.00 -6.32
C LEU A 108 -9.19 2.58 -5.05
N ASP A 109 -9.56 3.80 -4.66
CA ASP A 109 -9.11 4.40 -3.39
C ASP A 109 -9.48 3.54 -2.18
N LEU A 110 -10.68 2.95 -2.17
CA LEU A 110 -11.09 2.03 -1.10
C LEU A 110 -10.21 0.77 -1.05
N VAL A 111 -9.90 0.20 -2.22
CA VAL A 111 -9.02 -0.98 -2.33
C VAL A 111 -7.61 -0.63 -1.84
N MET A 112 -7.03 0.48 -2.31
CA MET A 112 -5.71 0.95 -1.89
C MET A 112 -5.67 1.25 -0.38
N THR A 113 -6.74 1.82 0.16
CA THR A 113 -6.87 2.06 1.60
C THR A 113 -6.83 0.74 2.38
N HIS A 114 -7.58 -0.28 1.97
CA HIS A 114 -7.61 -1.56 2.66
C HIS A 114 -6.39 -2.43 2.38
N ASN A 115 -5.63 -2.12 1.33
CA ASN A 115 -4.28 -2.64 1.15
C ASN A 115 -3.36 -2.05 2.23
N ALA A 116 -3.25 -0.72 2.29
CA ALA A 116 -2.39 -0.05 3.27
C ALA A 116 -2.77 -0.34 4.73
N LEU A 117 -4.06 -0.53 5.04
CA LEU A 117 -4.51 -0.82 6.41
C LEU A 117 -4.00 -2.14 6.96
N VAL A 118 -3.53 -3.09 6.13
CA VAL A 118 -3.01 -4.37 6.62
C VAL A 118 -1.81 -4.15 7.57
N ASP A 119 -0.98 -3.14 7.31
CA ASP A 119 0.15 -2.74 8.17
C ASP A 119 -0.26 -2.08 9.50
N PHE A 120 -1.51 -1.63 9.62
CA PHE A 120 -1.97 -0.82 10.77
C PHE A 120 -3.05 -1.50 11.60
N ASP A 121 -3.85 -2.35 10.97
CA ASP A 121 -4.97 -3.04 11.59
C ASP A 121 -4.41 -3.97 12.70
N PRO A 122 -4.91 -3.86 13.95
CA PRO A 122 -4.46 -4.70 15.05
C PRO A 122 -4.48 -6.20 14.75
N ASP A 123 -5.40 -6.66 13.90
CA ASP A 123 -5.60 -8.07 13.57
C ASP A 123 -4.60 -8.58 12.52
N THR A 124 -3.99 -7.68 11.73
CA THR A 124 -3.12 -8.09 10.62
C THR A 124 -1.69 -7.57 10.70
N ARG A 125 -1.44 -6.42 11.34
CA ARG A 125 -0.12 -5.77 11.38
C ARG A 125 1.02 -6.60 12.00
N LYS A 126 0.66 -7.65 12.74
CA LYS A 126 1.61 -8.61 13.33
C LYS A 126 1.45 -10.00 12.74
N LEU A 127 0.43 -10.22 11.93
CA LEU A 127 0.08 -11.55 11.45
C LEU A 127 1.06 -11.96 10.37
N SER A 128 1.91 -12.95 10.66
CA SER A 128 2.91 -13.43 9.70
C SER A 128 2.30 -13.88 8.38
N ALA A 129 1.09 -14.48 8.41
CA ALA A 129 0.36 -14.88 7.21
C ALA A 129 -0.15 -13.69 6.36
N ALA A 130 -0.28 -12.49 6.92
CA ALA A 130 -0.67 -11.30 6.17
C ALA A 130 0.49 -10.68 5.38
N HIS A 131 1.74 -10.97 5.79
CA HIS A 131 2.97 -10.35 5.27
C HIS A 131 3.97 -11.37 4.69
N PHE A 132 3.63 -12.66 4.67
CA PHE A 132 4.55 -13.76 4.30
C PHE A 132 5.83 -13.85 5.15
N ASP A 133 5.85 -13.25 6.34
CA ASP A 133 6.98 -13.28 7.25
C ASP A 133 7.14 -14.64 7.94
N SER A 134 8.29 -14.89 8.57
CA SER A 134 8.58 -16.11 9.35
C SER A 134 8.33 -17.42 8.60
N GLU A 135 8.57 -17.41 7.28
CA GLU A 135 8.37 -18.56 6.40
C GLU A 135 6.92 -19.08 6.39
N ALA A 136 5.94 -18.23 6.75
CA ALA A 136 4.51 -18.57 6.83
C ALA A 136 3.84 -18.69 5.45
N PHE A 137 4.51 -19.28 4.46
CA PHE A 137 4.08 -19.33 3.06
C PHE A 137 2.77 -20.09 2.85
N SER A 138 2.59 -21.25 3.49
CA SER A 138 1.35 -22.01 3.38
C SER A 138 0.17 -21.24 3.98
N ASN A 139 0.36 -20.63 5.14
CA ASN A 139 -0.63 -19.82 5.83
C ASN A 139 -1.00 -18.56 5.03
N GLY A 140 -0.01 -17.83 4.52
CA GLY A 140 -0.23 -16.65 3.68
C GLY A 140 -0.94 -16.98 2.38
N SER A 141 -0.57 -18.07 1.71
CA SER A 141 -1.27 -18.51 0.51
C SER A 141 -2.70 -18.97 0.79
N ARG A 142 -2.93 -19.70 1.90
CA ARG A 142 -4.28 -20.05 2.37
C ARG A 142 -5.13 -18.80 2.61
N ARG A 143 -4.56 -17.76 3.24
CA ARG A 143 -5.25 -16.49 3.47
C ARG A 143 -5.69 -15.85 2.15
N ILE A 144 -4.81 -15.80 1.15
CA ILE A 144 -5.14 -15.30 -0.20
C ILE A 144 -6.30 -16.10 -0.81
N LEU A 145 -6.24 -17.43 -0.77
CA LEU A 145 -7.28 -18.31 -1.32
C LEU A 145 -8.63 -18.11 -0.63
N GLN A 146 -8.64 -17.97 0.70
CA GLN A 146 -9.86 -17.73 1.47
C GLN A 146 -10.50 -16.38 1.17
N LEU A 147 -9.69 -15.31 1.04
CA LEU A 147 -10.17 -14.00 0.63
C LEU A 147 -10.71 -14.05 -0.80
N ARG A 148 -9.98 -14.64 -1.74
CA ARG A 148 -10.41 -14.82 -3.14
C ARG A 148 -11.77 -15.51 -3.22
N LYS A 149 -11.95 -16.60 -2.50
CA LYS A 149 -13.22 -17.35 -2.45
C LYS A 149 -14.39 -16.44 -2.03
N LYS A 150 -14.24 -15.68 -0.94
CA LYS A 150 -15.28 -14.76 -0.46
C LYS A 150 -15.55 -13.62 -1.46
N ILE A 151 -14.51 -13.06 -2.07
CA ILE A 151 -14.65 -12.03 -3.11
C ILE A 151 -15.48 -12.55 -4.29
N VAL A 152 -15.20 -13.77 -4.75
CA VAL A 152 -15.93 -14.41 -5.86
C VAL A 152 -17.39 -14.68 -5.48
N GLU A 153 -17.62 -15.22 -4.28
CA GLU A 153 -18.97 -15.47 -3.75
C GLU A 153 -19.81 -14.19 -3.65
N ASP A 154 -19.25 -13.12 -3.07
CA ASP A 154 -19.93 -11.82 -2.95
C ASP A 154 -20.17 -11.21 -4.34
N SER A 155 -19.19 -11.28 -5.24
CA SER A 155 -19.28 -10.69 -6.58
C SER A 155 -20.38 -11.33 -7.44
N ARG A 156 -20.55 -12.65 -7.32
CA ARG A 156 -21.59 -13.41 -8.04
C ARG A 156 -23.00 -13.21 -7.50
N ASN A 157 -23.15 -12.64 -6.30
CA ASN A 157 -24.47 -12.35 -5.72
C ASN A 157 -24.96 -10.96 -6.18
N PRO A 158 -25.95 -10.87 -7.08
CA PRO A 158 -26.38 -9.58 -7.66
C PRO A 158 -27.02 -8.63 -6.65
N LYS A 159 -27.44 -9.12 -5.48
CA LYS A 159 -28.07 -8.32 -4.41
C LYS A 159 -27.08 -7.83 -3.35
N LYS A 160 -25.82 -8.27 -3.42
CA LYS A 160 -24.79 -7.97 -2.42
C LYS A 160 -24.20 -6.59 -2.65
N ASP A 161 -24.05 -5.81 -1.58
CA ASP A 161 -23.16 -4.64 -1.55
C ASP A 161 -21.71 -5.14 -1.60
N LEU A 162 -20.96 -4.69 -2.59
CA LEU A 162 -19.59 -5.13 -2.86
C LEU A 162 -18.52 -4.32 -2.11
N THR A 163 -18.92 -3.49 -1.14
CA THR A 163 -17.99 -2.77 -0.26
C THR A 163 -17.04 -3.75 0.44
N ASP A 164 -17.56 -4.81 1.09
CA ASP A 164 -16.72 -5.81 1.76
C ASP A 164 -15.78 -6.53 0.78
N ALA A 165 -16.25 -6.84 -0.43
CA ALA A 165 -15.43 -7.46 -1.47
C ALA A 165 -14.25 -6.55 -1.86
N ARG A 166 -14.46 -5.25 -2.02
CA ARG A 166 -13.39 -4.28 -2.30
C ARG A 166 -12.37 -4.18 -1.17
N GLN A 167 -12.83 -4.22 0.09
CA GLN A 167 -11.94 -4.26 1.25
C GLN A 167 -11.09 -5.54 1.27
N MET A 168 -11.72 -6.69 1.02
CA MET A 168 -11.03 -7.99 0.94
C MET A 168 -10.02 -8.03 -0.21
N ILE A 169 -10.30 -7.38 -1.34
CA ILE A 169 -9.33 -7.24 -2.45
C ILE A 169 -8.11 -6.47 -1.95
N GLY A 170 -8.28 -5.33 -1.28
CA GLY A 170 -7.15 -4.58 -0.72
C GLY A 170 -6.29 -5.44 0.21
N LYS A 171 -6.94 -6.15 1.16
CA LYS A 171 -6.30 -7.06 2.10
C LYS A 171 -5.58 -8.25 1.44
N LEU A 172 -6.10 -8.72 0.31
CA LEU A 172 -5.50 -9.81 -0.47
C LEU A 172 -4.28 -9.30 -1.24
N LEU A 173 -4.41 -8.15 -1.89
CA LEU A 173 -3.36 -7.55 -2.70
C LEU A 173 -2.13 -7.18 -1.86
N HIS A 174 -2.32 -6.68 -0.63
CA HIS A 174 -1.22 -6.44 0.29
C HIS A 174 -0.38 -7.70 0.52
N THR A 175 -1.02 -8.79 0.98
CA THR A 175 -0.33 -10.07 1.21
C THR A 175 0.35 -10.59 -0.05
N LEU A 176 -0.31 -10.49 -1.22
CA LEU A 176 0.28 -10.87 -2.50
C LEU A 176 1.54 -10.07 -2.85
N GLN A 177 1.54 -8.76 -2.56
CA GLN A 177 2.64 -7.85 -2.86
C GLN A 177 3.82 -8.10 -1.91
N ASP A 178 3.56 -8.26 -0.62
CA ASP A 178 4.57 -8.56 0.41
C ASP A 178 5.38 -9.84 0.16
N PHE A 179 4.79 -10.84 -0.53
CA PHE A 179 5.55 -12.01 -0.96
C PHE A 179 6.83 -11.63 -1.70
N TYR A 180 6.78 -10.63 -2.59
CA TYR A 180 7.93 -10.25 -3.42
C TYR A 180 8.93 -9.37 -2.69
N SER A 181 8.51 -8.62 -1.66
CA SER A 181 9.44 -7.83 -0.84
C SER A 181 10.05 -8.62 0.30
N HIS A 182 9.32 -9.55 0.92
CA HIS A 182 9.74 -10.20 2.17
C HIS A 182 10.32 -11.61 1.97
N SER A 183 10.13 -12.23 0.80
CA SER A 183 10.74 -13.54 0.46
C SER A 183 12.05 -13.42 -0.31
N ASN A 184 12.70 -14.55 -0.57
CA ASN A 184 13.86 -14.67 -1.45
C ASN A 184 13.52 -14.90 -2.94
N TRP A 185 12.26 -14.68 -3.37
CA TRP A 185 11.84 -14.99 -4.74
C TRP A 185 12.70 -14.30 -5.81
N VAL A 186 13.09 -13.04 -5.56
CA VAL A 186 13.94 -12.27 -6.46
C VAL A 186 15.38 -12.78 -6.44
N GLU A 187 15.90 -13.07 -5.25
CA GLU A 187 17.26 -13.55 -4.99
C GLU A 187 17.52 -14.95 -5.54
N MET A 188 16.49 -15.76 -5.71
CA MET A 188 16.52 -17.03 -6.43
C MET A 188 16.84 -16.89 -7.93
N GLY A 189 16.84 -15.66 -8.48
CA GLY A 189 17.05 -15.40 -9.90
C GLY A 189 15.80 -15.66 -10.74
N ASN A 190 14.61 -15.73 -10.13
CA ASN A 190 13.37 -15.81 -10.87
C ASN A 190 13.20 -14.56 -11.74
N ILE A 191 12.74 -14.77 -12.97
CA ILE A 191 12.51 -13.70 -13.96
C ILE A 191 11.03 -13.36 -14.13
N ASP A 192 10.15 -14.09 -13.45
CA ASP A 192 8.69 -13.92 -13.52
C ASP A 192 8.04 -14.20 -12.15
N ILE A 193 6.74 -13.93 -12.06
CA ILE A 193 5.91 -14.12 -10.88
C ILE A 193 5.75 -15.59 -10.50
N ASN A 194 5.49 -15.85 -9.21
CA ASN A 194 5.07 -17.18 -8.78
C ASN A 194 3.60 -17.41 -9.15
N THR A 195 3.37 -18.23 -10.18
CA THR A 195 2.03 -18.49 -10.73
C THR A 195 1.13 -19.30 -9.79
N LEU A 196 1.69 -19.95 -8.76
CA LEU A 196 0.94 -20.73 -7.77
C LEU A 196 0.25 -19.85 -6.73
N ILE A 197 0.73 -18.63 -6.49
CA ILE A 197 0.10 -17.72 -5.51
C ILE A 197 -1.30 -17.36 -5.99
N GLY A 198 -2.28 -17.53 -5.10
CA GLY A 198 -3.70 -17.33 -5.40
C GLY A 198 -4.37 -18.51 -6.11
N HIS A 199 -3.66 -19.64 -6.28
CA HIS A 199 -4.17 -20.88 -6.88
C HIS A 199 -3.86 -22.14 -6.06
N SER A 200 -2.83 -22.13 -5.20
CA SER A 200 -2.42 -23.28 -4.37
C SER A 200 -1.96 -22.83 -2.98
N GLU A 201 -2.26 -23.59 -1.93
CA GLU A 201 -1.67 -23.35 -0.59
C GLU A 201 -0.16 -23.62 -0.58
N THR A 202 0.30 -24.60 -1.38
CA THR A 202 1.73 -24.92 -1.54
C THR A 202 2.26 -24.16 -2.75
N ILE A 203 3.08 -23.13 -2.49
CA ILE A 203 3.61 -22.21 -3.51
C ILE A 203 5.11 -22.41 -3.79
N GLY A 204 5.72 -23.43 -3.20
CA GLY A 204 7.13 -23.78 -3.36
C GLY A 204 7.62 -24.62 -2.18
N GLN A 205 8.84 -25.14 -2.30
CA GLN A 205 9.51 -25.79 -1.17
C GLN A 205 9.92 -24.72 -0.17
N VAL A 206 9.55 -24.87 1.10
CA VAL A 206 9.89 -23.93 2.17
C VAL A 206 11.05 -24.48 3.00
N ALA A 207 11.95 -23.60 3.46
CA ALA A 207 13.05 -23.99 4.33
C ALA A 207 12.52 -24.66 5.61
N ALA A 208 13.19 -25.71 6.07
CA ALA A 208 12.81 -26.36 7.32
C ALA A 208 13.08 -25.41 8.53
N PRO A 209 12.37 -25.56 9.66
CA PRO A 209 12.58 -24.70 10.84
C PRO A 209 14.01 -24.67 11.36
N ASN A 210 14.76 -25.77 11.20
CA ASN A 210 16.16 -25.91 11.61
C ASN A 210 17.17 -25.71 10.46
N GLN A 211 16.72 -25.29 9.28
CA GLN A 211 17.56 -25.05 8.12
C GLN A 211 18.00 -23.58 8.11
N ALA A 212 19.31 -23.36 8.15
CA ALA A 212 19.90 -22.03 7.96
C ALA A 212 19.53 -21.47 6.58
N THR A 213 19.19 -20.19 6.52
CA THR A 213 18.82 -19.51 5.28
C THR A 213 19.63 -18.24 4.98
N CYS A 214 20.18 -17.61 6.02
CA CYS A 214 21.03 -16.42 5.93
C CYS A 214 22.35 -16.60 6.71
N SER A 215 23.36 -15.82 6.33
CA SER A 215 24.68 -15.71 6.99
C SER A 215 24.98 -14.27 7.37
N ASP A 216 25.63 -14.07 8.53
CA ASP A 216 26.14 -12.77 8.98
C ASP A 216 27.16 -12.18 7.98
N THR A 217 27.94 -13.03 7.32
CA THR A 217 29.06 -12.59 6.47
C THR A 217 28.62 -11.85 5.22
N GLY A 218 27.35 -12.02 4.80
CA GLY A 218 26.80 -11.33 3.64
C GLY A 218 26.18 -9.97 3.96
N CYS A 219 26.30 -9.50 5.21
CA CYS A 219 25.78 -8.21 5.66
C CYS A 219 26.90 -7.27 6.12
N THR A 220 26.85 -6.03 5.64
CA THR A 220 27.72 -4.94 6.11
C THR A 220 26.91 -3.98 6.97
N LYS A 221 27.29 -3.85 8.24
CA LYS A 221 26.71 -2.87 9.17
C LYS A 221 27.13 -1.45 8.78
N LYS A 222 26.16 -0.55 8.70
CA LYS A 222 26.35 0.88 8.45
C LYS A 222 25.74 1.69 9.60
N THR A 223 26.34 2.84 9.87
CA THR A 223 25.90 3.78 10.90
C THR A 223 25.79 5.16 10.30
N GLN A 224 24.70 5.87 10.57
CA GLN A 224 24.46 7.22 10.09
C GLN A 224 23.89 8.11 11.20
N ASP A 225 24.43 9.33 11.33
CA ASP A 225 23.83 10.33 12.21
C ASP A 225 22.47 10.78 11.67
N CYS A 226 21.50 10.82 12.58
CA CYS A 226 20.16 11.30 12.25
C CYS A 226 20.18 12.80 11.96
N ASN A 227 19.47 13.21 10.92
CA ASN A 227 19.06 14.60 10.78
C ASN A 227 17.94 14.96 11.78
N LEU A 228 17.53 16.23 11.80
CA LEU A 228 16.51 16.72 12.73
C LEU A 228 15.18 15.97 12.59
N TRP A 229 14.75 15.68 11.36
CA TRP A 229 13.48 15.01 11.11
C TRP A 229 13.52 13.54 11.57
N GLN A 230 14.61 12.83 11.30
CA GLN A 230 14.84 11.45 11.75
C GLN A 230 14.93 11.35 13.28
N LYS A 231 15.54 12.33 13.96
CA LYS A 231 15.55 12.40 15.43
C LYS A 231 14.14 12.48 16.01
N ILE A 232 13.24 13.21 15.36
CA ILE A 232 11.85 13.39 15.81
C ILE A 232 11.02 12.13 15.54
N THR A 233 11.20 11.52 14.37
CA THR A 233 10.31 10.46 13.84
C THR A 233 10.76 9.04 14.20
N ILE A 234 12.06 8.74 14.13
CA ILE A 234 12.61 7.39 14.37
C ILE A 234 13.03 7.25 15.83
N ARG A 235 13.54 8.32 16.45
CA ARG A 235 13.98 8.37 17.87
C ARG A 235 15.03 7.32 18.27
N LYS A 236 15.62 6.61 17.31
CA LYS A 236 16.78 5.72 17.47
C LYS A 236 17.94 6.33 16.70
N CYS A 237 18.88 6.95 17.41
CA CYS A 237 20.01 7.64 16.81
C CYS A 237 21.31 7.30 17.59
N PRO A 238 22.44 7.07 16.90
CA PRO A 238 22.59 7.04 15.44
C PRO A 238 21.82 5.88 14.80
N LEU A 239 21.43 6.04 13.54
CA LEU A 239 20.77 4.97 12.78
C LEU A 239 21.77 3.86 12.52
N VAL A 240 21.39 2.63 12.83
CA VAL A 240 22.14 1.42 12.52
C VAL A 240 21.33 0.60 11.53
N TYR A 241 21.88 0.37 10.35
CA TYR A 241 21.25 -0.39 9.27
C TYR A 241 22.26 -1.29 8.58
N TYR A 242 21.80 -2.15 7.67
CA TYR A 242 22.63 -3.17 7.06
C TYR A 242 22.44 -3.17 5.54
N ASP A 243 23.53 -3.40 4.83
CA ASP A 243 23.53 -3.75 3.42
C ASP A 243 23.77 -5.25 3.33
N CYS A 244 22.75 -5.99 2.93
CA CYS A 244 22.71 -7.45 3.00
C CYS A 244 22.58 -8.12 1.64
N SER A 245 22.97 -7.43 0.58
CA SER A 245 22.80 -7.85 -0.81
C SER A 245 23.20 -9.30 -1.13
N ASN A 246 24.02 -9.95 -0.30
CA ASN A 246 24.49 -11.34 -0.47
C ASN A 246 24.43 -12.18 0.83
N ASN A 247 23.44 -11.96 1.71
CA ASN A 247 23.34 -12.71 2.98
C ASN A 247 22.63 -14.06 2.89
N ILE A 248 21.77 -14.27 1.88
CA ILE A 248 21.05 -15.53 1.69
C ILE A 248 22.04 -16.60 1.22
N LEU A 249 21.97 -17.78 1.84
CA LEU A 249 22.87 -18.89 1.50
C LEU A 249 22.63 -19.35 0.05
N SER A 250 23.72 -19.52 -0.70
CA SER A 250 23.64 -19.90 -2.12
C SER A 250 22.90 -21.21 -2.36
N THR A 251 22.97 -22.17 -1.43
CA THR A 251 22.23 -23.43 -1.48
C THR A 251 20.71 -23.21 -1.46
N ILE A 252 20.22 -22.25 -0.68
CA ILE A 252 18.79 -21.91 -0.60
C ILE A 252 18.28 -21.40 -1.95
N ASN A 253 19.02 -20.47 -2.56
CA ASN A 253 18.64 -19.90 -3.86
C ASN A 253 18.79 -20.93 -5.00
N THR A 254 19.90 -21.67 -5.05
CA THR A 254 20.14 -22.67 -6.11
C THR A 254 19.19 -23.86 -6.05
N GLN A 255 18.73 -24.25 -4.85
CA GLN A 255 17.72 -25.30 -4.66
C GLN A 255 16.28 -24.78 -4.74
N GLN A 256 16.07 -23.48 -5.00
CA GLN A 256 14.75 -22.85 -5.08
C GLN A 256 13.91 -23.07 -3.79
N ILE A 257 14.57 -22.97 -2.63
CA ILE A 257 13.93 -23.10 -1.32
C ILE A 257 13.49 -21.73 -0.83
N LEU A 258 12.20 -21.57 -0.59
CA LEU A 258 11.59 -20.34 -0.08
C LEU A 258 12.01 -20.10 1.38
N THR A 259 12.47 -18.88 1.64
CA THR A 259 12.68 -18.28 2.96
C THR A 259 12.10 -16.87 2.96
N SER A 260 11.71 -16.37 4.13
CA SER A 260 11.34 -14.97 4.31
C SER A 260 11.90 -14.40 5.61
N GLY A 261 11.74 -13.10 5.80
CA GLY A 261 12.21 -12.40 6.98
C GLY A 261 11.39 -12.73 8.22
N TYR A 262 12.05 -12.88 9.36
CA TYR A 262 11.38 -12.84 10.67
C TYR A 262 11.35 -11.41 11.17
N LEU A 263 10.17 -10.86 11.46
CA LEU A 263 9.99 -9.53 12.03
C LEU A 263 9.85 -9.61 13.57
N PHE A 264 10.39 -8.61 14.28
CA PHE A 264 10.14 -8.49 15.71
C PHE A 264 8.65 -8.33 16.05
N ASN A 265 8.16 -9.07 17.06
CA ASN A 265 6.78 -8.97 17.58
C ASN A 265 5.67 -9.38 16.59
N GLN A 266 5.99 -10.27 15.65
CA GLN A 266 5.02 -10.93 14.78
C GLN A 266 4.33 -12.12 15.48
N SER A 267 3.23 -12.62 14.93
CA SER A 267 2.41 -13.67 15.53
C SER A 267 1.72 -14.58 14.51
N THR A 268 1.33 -15.77 14.96
CA THR A 268 0.42 -16.68 14.25
C THR A 268 -1.02 -16.15 14.25
N GLU A 269 -1.91 -16.82 13.50
CA GLU A 269 -3.35 -16.57 13.50
C GLU A 269 -4.01 -16.71 14.89
N ASN A 270 -3.37 -17.46 15.80
CA ASN A 270 -3.85 -17.67 17.16
C ASN A 270 -3.24 -16.68 18.17
N ASN A 271 -2.61 -15.60 17.69
CA ASN A 271 -1.89 -14.60 18.48
C ASN A 271 -0.69 -15.15 19.28
N GLU A 272 -0.13 -16.28 18.85
CA GLU A 272 1.11 -16.80 19.43
C GLU A 272 2.30 -16.02 18.86
N ILE A 273 3.15 -15.47 19.73
CA ILE A 273 4.30 -14.67 19.33
C ILE A 273 5.35 -15.57 18.66
N ILE A 274 5.79 -15.19 17.46
CA ILE A 274 6.87 -15.87 16.74
C ILE A 274 8.14 -15.04 16.89
N SER A 275 9.19 -15.67 17.40
CA SER A 275 10.52 -15.07 17.43
C SER A 275 11.41 -15.70 16.36
N LYS A 276 12.36 -14.92 15.86
CA LYS A 276 13.44 -15.44 15.00
C LYS A 276 14.20 -16.56 15.73
N PRO A 277 14.32 -17.76 15.14
CA PRO A 277 15.05 -18.87 15.75
C PRO A 277 16.53 -18.53 16.01
N ALA A 278 16.93 -18.59 17.28
CA ALA A 278 18.32 -18.34 17.67
C ALA A 278 19.24 -19.45 17.17
N ASN A 279 20.45 -19.08 16.73
CA ASN A 279 21.53 -20.00 16.31
C ASN A 279 21.20 -20.91 15.11
N ILE A 280 20.09 -20.67 14.39
CA ILE A 280 19.77 -21.40 13.16
C ILE A 280 20.32 -20.70 11.93
N GLY A 281 20.47 -19.36 11.96
CA GLY A 281 20.82 -18.58 10.77
C GLY A 281 19.61 -18.30 9.88
N LYS A 282 18.46 -17.97 10.46
CA LYS A 282 17.30 -17.47 9.72
C LYS A 282 17.47 -15.99 9.38
N CYS A 283 16.87 -15.55 8.28
CA CYS A 283 16.87 -14.13 7.88
C CYS A 283 15.93 -13.31 8.78
N SER A 284 16.34 -12.11 9.16
CA SER A 284 15.39 -11.11 9.68
C SER A 284 14.62 -10.46 8.55
N HIS A 285 13.49 -9.82 8.84
CA HIS A 285 12.86 -8.91 7.89
C HIS A 285 13.83 -7.78 7.54
N GLY A 286 14.38 -7.13 8.55
CA GLY A 286 15.32 -6.02 8.40
C GLY A 286 14.62 -4.66 8.46
N SER A 287 15.28 -3.68 9.08
CA SER A 287 15.09 -2.22 8.97
C SER A 287 15.73 -1.59 10.22
N VAL A 288 15.81 -0.26 10.29
CA VAL A 288 16.16 0.44 11.54
C VAL A 288 15.15 0.24 12.69
N MET A 289 13.95 -0.27 12.42
CA MET A 289 12.93 -0.50 13.45
C MET A 289 12.72 -1.97 13.79
N ASP A 290 13.21 -2.90 12.96
CA ASP A 290 13.15 -4.33 13.23
C ASP A 290 14.30 -4.75 14.18
N GLU A 291 13.97 -4.94 15.46
CA GLU A 291 14.93 -5.40 16.48
C GLU A 291 15.54 -6.77 16.15
N SER A 292 14.83 -7.60 15.37
CA SER A 292 15.35 -8.91 15.00
C SER A 292 16.61 -8.78 14.13
N SER A 293 16.80 -7.64 13.43
CA SER A 293 17.97 -7.35 12.57
C SER A 293 19.31 -7.40 13.30
N HIS A 294 19.29 -7.32 14.63
CA HIS A 294 20.50 -7.41 15.47
C HIS A 294 20.78 -8.82 15.98
N VAL A 295 19.86 -9.76 15.75
CA VAL A 295 20.02 -11.17 16.11
C VAL A 295 20.69 -11.91 14.95
N PRO A 296 21.76 -12.69 15.16
CA PRO A 296 22.34 -13.54 14.11
C PRO A 296 21.31 -14.50 13.49
N ALA A 297 21.22 -14.64 12.16
CA ALA A 297 21.98 -13.96 11.12
C ALA A 297 21.52 -12.49 10.91
N ILE A 298 22.40 -11.51 11.11
CA ILE A 298 22.09 -10.07 11.21
C ILE A 298 21.52 -9.48 9.91
N GLY A 299 20.95 -8.29 10.03
CA GLY A 299 20.42 -7.52 8.91
C GLY A 299 19.02 -7.96 8.52
N GLY A 300 18.84 -8.46 7.31
CA GLY A 300 17.54 -8.95 6.85
C GLY A 300 17.46 -9.13 5.35
N ILE A 301 16.25 -9.37 4.84
CA ILE A 301 15.98 -9.73 3.44
C ILE A 301 15.01 -8.75 2.74
N ASN A 302 14.32 -7.85 3.46
CA ASN A 302 13.24 -7.08 2.85
C ASN A 302 13.72 -6.11 1.75
N LYS A 303 12.78 -5.84 0.83
CA LYS A 303 12.93 -4.99 -0.35
C LYS A 303 11.85 -3.90 -0.40
N ASP A 304 11.32 -3.49 0.75
CA ASP A 304 10.15 -2.59 0.88
C ASP A 304 10.40 -1.20 0.28
N SER A 305 11.66 -0.77 0.27
CA SER A 305 12.09 0.53 -0.20
C SER A 305 13.41 0.42 -0.95
N ASN A 306 13.71 1.44 -1.75
CA ASN A 306 15.02 1.61 -2.35
C ASN A 306 16.05 2.28 -1.41
N SER A 307 15.78 2.34 -0.11
CA SER A 307 16.66 2.91 0.91
C SER A 307 17.25 1.82 1.80
N LEU A 308 18.59 1.77 1.87
CA LEU A 308 19.30 0.86 2.78
C LEU A 308 18.96 1.07 4.27
N ILE A 309 18.44 2.24 4.64
CA ILE A 309 17.99 2.50 6.02
C ILE A 309 16.81 1.61 6.38
N PHE A 310 15.91 1.34 5.44
CA PHE A 310 14.69 0.57 5.71
C PHE A 310 14.74 -0.85 5.13
N SER A 311 15.52 -1.06 4.07
CA SER A 311 15.55 -2.32 3.33
C SER A 311 16.97 -2.79 3.10
N PRO A 312 17.41 -3.87 3.76
CA PRO A 312 18.76 -4.40 3.57
C PRO A 312 19.06 -4.87 2.14
N HIS A 313 18.02 -5.20 1.37
CA HIS A 313 18.10 -5.60 -0.05
C HIS A 313 17.53 -4.50 -0.96
N SER A 314 17.74 -3.23 -0.63
CA SER A 314 17.15 -2.10 -1.37
C SER A 314 17.49 -2.07 -2.87
N ASN A 315 18.59 -2.70 -3.28
CA ASN A 315 19.00 -2.85 -4.68
C ASN A 315 18.01 -3.70 -5.51
N LEU A 316 17.20 -4.55 -4.87
CA LEU A 316 16.20 -5.41 -5.52
C LEU A 316 14.78 -4.84 -5.47
N HIS A 317 14.58 -3.65 -4.87
CA HIS A 317 13.26 -3.03 -4.69
C HIS A 317 12.47 -2.95 -6.00
N PHE A 318 13.07 -2.40 -7.07
CA PHE A 318 12.34 -2.22 -8.34
C PHE A 318 12.01 -3.54 -9.04
N GLN A 319 12.83 -4.58 -8.86
CA GLN A 319 12.54 -5.91 -9.39
C GLN A 319 11.37 -6.56 -8.62
N ALA A 320 11.37 -6.46 -7.28
CA ALA A 320 10.25 -6.88 -6.44
C ALA A 320 8.95 -6.15 -6.80
N VAL A 321 9.01 -4.83 -6.99
CA VAL A 321 7.88 -3.99 -7.46
C VAL A 321 7.34 -4.49 -8.81
N SER A 322 8.21 -4.79 -9.77
CA SER A 322 7.79 -5.31 -11.08
C SER A 322 7.01 -6.61 -10.96
N PHE A 323 7.48 -7.55 -10.13
CA PHE A 323 6.75 -8.80 -9.88
C PHE A 323 5.45 -8.58 -9.12
N ALA A 324 5.44 -7.70 -8.13
CA ALA A 324 4.24 -7.34 -7.37
C ALA A 324 3.15 -6.72 -8.26
N ILE A 325 3.53 -5.84 -9.22
CA ILE A 325 2.61 -5.28 -10.24
C ILE A 325 2.06 -6.40 -11.12
N ASN A 326 2.93 -7.24 -11.69
CA ASN A 326 2.52 -8.31 -12.60
C ASN A 326 1.61 -9.33 -11.91
N ALA A 327 1.90 -9.68 -10.65
CA ALA A 327 1.08 -10.61 -9.87
C ALA A 327 -0.28 -10.00 -9.52
N THR A 328 -0.31 -8.71 -9.15
CA THR A 328 -1.55 -7.97 -8.91
C THR A 328 -2.41 -7.88 -10.17
N GLU A 329 -1.80 -7.59 -11.32
CA GLU A 329 -2.48 -7.55 -12.62
C GLU A 329 -3.04 -8.93 -12.98
N ARG A 330 -2.26 -9.99 -12.81
CA ARG A 330 -2.72 -11.37 -13.03
C ARG A 330 -3.91 -11.70 -12.14
N PHE A 331 -3.85 -11.39 -10.84
CA PHE A 331 -4.97 -11.65 -9.93
C PHE A 331 -6.26 -10.95 -10.39
N LEU A 332 -6.19 -9.67 -10.77
CA LEU A 332 -7.36 -8.92 -11.24
C LEU A 332 -7.94 -9.51 -12.54
N ASN A 333 -7.08 -9.93 -13.46
CA ASN A 333 -7.49 -10.58 -14.71
C ASN A 333 -8.10 -11.96 -14.46
N ASP A 334 -7.48 -12.78 -13.61
CA ASP A 334 -8.02 -14.09 -13.22
C ASP A 334 -9.38 -13.95 -12.51
N LEU A 335 -9.50 -12.97 -11.61
CA LEU A 335 -10.76 -12.65 -10.95
C LEU A 335 -11.84 -12.29 -11.96
N ARG A 336 -11.54 -11.42 -12.93
CA ARG A 336 -12.46 -11.06 -14.02
C ARG A 336 -12.91 -12.28 -14.82
N GLN A 337 -11.99 -13.16 -15.20
CA GLN A 337 -12.32 -14.39 -15.93
C GLN A 337 -13.26 -15.28 -15.10
N GLU A 338 -13.06 -15.33 -13.79
CA GLU A 338 -13.85 -16.16 -12.89
C GLU A 338 -15.25 -15.60 -12.60
N ILE A 339 -15.41 -14.29 -12.44
CA ILE A 339 -16.70 -13.66 -12.10
C ILE A 339 -17.48 -13.16 -13.33
N GLY A 340 -16.82 -13.00 -14.48
CA GLY A 340 -17.37 -12.44 -15.71
C GLY A 340 -17.34 -10.91 -15.77
N ASN A 341 -17.45 -10.36 -16.99
CA ASN A 341 -17.33 -8.92 -17.23
C ASN A 341 -18.37 -8.09 -16.48
N ASP A 342 -19.64 -8.52 -16.43
CA ASP A 342 -20.71 -7.76 -15.77
C ASP A 342 -20.50 -7.65 -14.25
N ASN A 343 -20.04 -8.72 -13.60
CA ASN A 343 -19.73 -8.69 -12.18
C ASN A 343 -18.46 -7.91 -11.89
N PHE A 344 -17.45 -7.98 -12.78
CA PHE A 344 -16.24 -7.16 -12.66
C PHE A 344 -16.56 -5.67 -12.79
N ASP A 345 -17.40 -5.31 -13.76
CA ASP A 345 -17.93 -3.96 -13.93
C ASP A 345 -18.65 -3.49 -12.65
N ARG A 346 -19.57 -4.29 -12.10
CA ARG A 346 -20.27 -3.96 -10.84
C ARG A 346 -19.33 -3.85 -9.64
N LEU A 347 -18.33 -4.73 -9.56
CA LEU A 347 -17.35 -4.76 -8.48
C LEU A 347 -16.54 -3.48 -8.43
N PHE A 348 -16.10 -2.97 -9.56
CA PHE A 348 -15.28 -1.76 -9.63
C PHE A 348 -16.05 -0.49 -10.01
N ILE A 349 -17.31 -0.62 -10.39
CA ILE A 349 -18.16 0.45 -10.93
C ILE A 349 -17.49 1.09 -12.16
N VAL A 350 -17.16 0.28 -13.16
CA VAL A 350 -16.46 0.75 -14.38
C VAL A 350 -17.42 1.54 -15.27
N HIS A 351 -18.65 1.08 -15.45
CA HIS A 351 -19.71 1.81 -16.16
C HIS A 351 -20.82 2.19 -15.18
N PRO A 352 -20.67 3.29 -14.42
CA PRO A 352 -21.73 3.76 -13.54
C PRO A 352 -22.93 4.25 -14.34
N THR A 353 -24.12 4.10 -13.77
CA THR A 353 -25.28 4.86 -14.24
C THR A 353 -25.07 6.35 -13.96
N GLU A 354 -25.72 7.23 -14.72
CA GLU A 354 -25.64 8.68 -14.49
C GLU A 354 -26.00 9.06 -13.05
N ALA A 355 -27.02 8.40 -12.46
CA ALA A 355 -27.42 8.60 -11.07
C ALA A 355 -26.29 8.26 -10.08
N ILE A 356 -25.58 7.15 -10.28
CA ILE A 356 -24.45 6.75 -9.42
C ILE A 356 -23.27 7.72 -9.60
N ALA A 357 -22.96 8.10 -10.85
CA ALA A 357 -21.88 9.03 -11.15
C ALA A 357 -22.12 10.39 -10.48
N GLN A 358 -23.34 10.93 -10.61
CA GLN A 358 -23.72 12.20 -9.99
C GLN A 358 -23.69 12.11 -8.46
N GLN A 359 -24.22 11.03 -7.87
CA GLN A 359 -24.21 10.84 -6.42
C GLN A 359 -22.78 10.83 -5.86
N VAL A 360 -21.84 10.16 -6.52
CA VAL A 360 -20.43 10.13 -6.10
C VAL A 360 -19.78 11.50 -6.29
N SER A 361 -20.01 12.16 -7.43
CA SER A 361 -19.51 13.51 -7.71
C SER A 361 -19.97 14.52 -6.65
N ASP A 362 -21.25 14.51 -6.28
CA ASP A 362 -21.81 15.40 -5.26
C ASP A 362 -21.22 15.12 -3.87
N ALA A 363 -21.04 13.85 -3.51
CA ALA A 363 -20.41 13.47 -2.23
C ALA A 363 -18.96 13.98 -2.14
N VAL A 364 -18.21 13.90 -3.24
CA VAL A 364 -16.86 14.45 -3.35
C VAL A 364 -16.88 15.98 -3.22
N ALA A 365 -17.76 16.67 -3.97
CA ALA A 365 -17.88 18.12 -3.94
C ALA A 365 -18.26 18.66 -2.55
N GLN A 366 -19.07 17.92 -1.79
CA GLN A 366 -19.48 18.26 -0.43
C GLN A 366 -18.42 17.93 0.63
N GLY A 367 -17.25 17.44 0.24
CA GLY A 367 -16.19 17.04 1.15
C GLY A 367 -16.56 15.84 2.02
N GLN A 368 -17.61 15.10 1.66
CA GLN A 368 -18.10 13.93 2.38
C GLN A 368 -17.30 12.68 2.00
N ARG A 369 -15.96 12.69 2.04
CA ARG A 369 -15.18 11.44 2.08
C ARG A 369 -13.72 11.53 2.52
N PHE A 370 -13.30 10.37 3.01
CA PHE A 370 -12.13 10.01 3.80
C PHE A 370 -10.83 10.21 3.04
N ARG A 371 -9.96 11.07 3.58
CA ARG A 371 -8.59 11.23 3.11
C ARG A 371 -7.74 10.07 3.60
N PHE A 372 -7.35 9.14 2.73
CA PHE A 372 -6.04 8.51 2.80
C PHE A 372 -5.48 8.32 1.38
N PHE A 373 -5.00 9.46 0.85
CA PHE A 373 -3.95 9.59 -0.17
C PHE A 373 -4.15 8.97 -1.55
N SER A 374 -4.71 9.80 -2.44
CA SER A 374 -4.12 10.07 -3.75
C SER A 374 -4.13 11.60 -3.95
N PRO A 375 -3.02 12.27 -4.32
CA PRO A 375 -3.02 13.71 -4.60
C PRO A 375 -3.90 14.10 -5.81
N TYR A 376 -4.51 13.13 -6.48
CA TYR A 376 -5.22 13.30 -7.75
C TYR A 376 -6.69 13.72 -7.65
N LEU A 377 -7.24 13.96 -6.45
CA LEU A 377 -8.60 14.50 -6.28
C LEU A 377 -8.63 16.03 -6.09
N LYS A 378 -7.73 16.74 -6.77
CA LYS A 378 -7.65 18.21 -6.72
C LYS A 378 -7.31 18.87 -8.06
N ALA A 379 -7.95 18.41 -9.12
CA ALA A 379 -7.88 19.06 -10.42
C ALA A 379 -9.26 19.22 -11.09
N SER A 380 -10.29 19.66 -10.35
CA SER A 380 -11.48 20.25 -10.97
C SER A 380 -12.32 21.08 -9.99
N LEU A 381 -11.70 22.05 -9.28
CA LEU A 381 -12.46 23.11 -8.62
C LEU A 381 -11.69 24.43 -8.73
N LYS A 382 -12.04 25.24 -9.74
CA LYS A 382 -11.51 26.59 -9.91
C LYS A 382 -12.16 27.54 -8.89
N LYS A 383 -11.27 28.26 -8.18
CA LYS A 383 -11.40 29.60 -7.56
C LYS A 383 -12.38 29.80 -6.40
N SER A 384 -11.82 30.01 -5.20
CA SER A 384 -12.16 31.15 -4.33
C SER A 384 -11.31 31.16 -3.04
N ASN A 385 -10.82 32.34 -2.64
CA ASN A 385 -10.07 32.55 -1.39
C ASN A 385 -10.91 32.40 -0.10
N SER A 386 -12.21 32.06 -0.18
CA SER A 386 -13.02 31.67 0.99
C SER A 386 -12.67 30.27 1.52
N PHE A 387 -12.03 29.45 0.67
CA PHE A 387 -11.76 28.03 0.91
C PHE A 387 -10.93 27.73 2.17
N ILE A 388 -10.01 28.60 2.58
CA ILE A 388 -9.18 28.37 3.77
C ILE A 388 -9.96 28.61 5.08
N THR A 389 -10.91 29.54 5.08
CA THR A 389 -11.81 29.79 6.22
C THR A 389 -12.88 28.71 6.31
N ASP A 390 -13.38 28.27 5.15
CA ASP A 390 -14.38 27.19 5.04
C ASP A 390 -13.79 25.82 5.40
N ILE A 391 -12.50 25.56 5.11
CA ILE A 391 -11.81 24.35 5.56
C ILE A 391 -11.68 24.33 7.09
N LYS A 392 -11.28 25.44 7.73
CA LYS A 392 -11.16 25.50 9.20
C LYS A 392 -12.50 25.26 9.89
N ASN A 393 -13.58 25.82 9.35
CA ASN A 393 -14.93 25.65 9.90
C ASN A 393 -15.52 24.27 9.57
N SER A 394 -15.25 23.71 8.38
CA SER A 394 -15.73 22.39 7.97
C SER A 394 -15.00 21.25 8.68
N VAL A 395 -13.70 21.39 8.94
CA VAL A 395 -12.93 20.43 9.77
C VAL A 395 -13.45 20.42 11.20
N LYS A 396 -13.76 21.60 11.77
CA LYS A 396 -14.34 21.73 13.12
C LYS A 396 -15.78 21.19 13.20
N SER A 397 -16.58 21.38 12.15
CA SER A 397 -17.95 20.86 12.04
C SER A 397 -17.99 19.35 11.81
N ALA A 398 -17.12 18.81 10.95
CA ALA A 398 -16.96 17.38 10.70
C ALA A 398 -16.47 16.65 11.96
N TYR A 399 -15.52 17.24 12.69
CA TYR A 399 -15.07 16.75 13.99
C TYR A 399 -16.21 16.66 15.01
N ASN A 400 -17.06 17.68 15.11
CA ASN A 400 -18.19 17.69 16.04
C ASN A 400 -19.31 16.71 15.62
N LYS A 401 -19.55 16.50 14.32
CA LYS A 401 -20.52 15.52 13.79
C LYS A 401 -20.05 14.08 13.98
N VAL A 402 -18.76 13.81 13.76
CA VAL A 402 -18.13 12.52 14.06
C VAL A 402 -18.21 12.25 15.56
N LYS A 403 -17.82 13.21 16.41
CA LYS A 403 -17.94 13.11 17.87
C LYS A 403 -19.37 12.82 18.35
N SER A 404 -20.38 13.47 17.76
CA SER A 404 -21.80 13.26 18.07
C SER A 404 -22.35 11.91 17.55
N PHE A 405 -21.90 11.46 16.38
CA PHE A 405 -22.30 10.19 15.79
C PHE A 405 -21.74 9.00 16.59
N PHE A 406 -20.47 9.08 16.99
CA PHE A 406 -19.84 8.09 17.83
C PHE A 406 -20.35 8.14 19.30
N SER A 407 -20.79 9.29 19.84
CA SER A 407 -21.41 9.31 21.18
C SER A 407 -22.81 8.66 21.21
N ASN A 408 -23.56 8.71 20.11
CA ASN A 408 -24.90 8.11 20.03
C ASN A 408 -24.86 6.60 19.77
N ILE A 409 -23.87 6.09 19.03
CA ILE A 409 -23.75 4.66 18.72
C ILE A 409 -23.19 3.85 19.90
N PHE A 410 -22.32 4.45 20.72
CA PHE A 410 -21.62 3.75 21.80
C PHE A 410 -22.20 3.99 23.20
N SER A 411 -23.36 4.65 23.31
CA SER A 411 -24.13 4.74 24.57
C SER A 411 -24.83 3.42 24.96
N LYS A 412 -24.92 2.45 24.04
CA LYS A 412 -25.62 1.17 24.28
C LYS A 412 -24.76 0.02 24.75
N ASN A 413 -23.44 0.06 24.59
CA ASN A 413 -22.54 -0.98 25.10
C ASN A 413 -21.34 -0.30 25.79
N LYS A 414 -21.27 -0.39 27.13
CA LYS A 414 -20.20 0.16 27.97
C LYS A 414 -18.84 -0.44 27.57
N ILE A 415 -18.16 0.19 26.62
CA ILE A 415 -16.75 -0.06 26.29
C ILE A 415 -16.05 1.29 26.34
N ASN A 416 -15.21 1.48 27.36
CA ASN A 416 -14.37 2.67 27.49
C ASN A 416 -13.22 2.59 26.48
N ILE A 417 -13.21 3.50 25.52
CA ILE A 417 -12.05 3.73 24.65
C ILE A 417 -11.37 5.03 25.11
N PRO A 418 -10.03 5.05 25.31
CA PRO A 418 -9.31 6.25 25.75
C PRO A 418 -9.43 7.38 24.72
N THR A 419 -9.95 8.52 25.12
CA THR A 419 -9.88 9.77 24.35
C THR A 419 -8.56 10.45 24.64
N TYR A 420 -7.72 10.64 23.63
CA TYR A 420 -6.51 11.47 23.73
C TYR A 420 -6.82 12.93 23.37
N ASP A 421 -6.46 13.85 24.26
CA ASP A 421 -6.51 15.30 24.06
C ASP A 421 -5.25 15.75 23.31
N LEU A 422 -5.42 16.36 22.13
CA LEU A 422 -4.33 16.88 21.29
C LEU A 422 -4.30 18.43 21.28
N SER A 423 -4.97 19.08 22.24
CA SER A 423 -5.03 20.54 22.32
C SER A 423 -3.66 21.20 22.57
N ASP A 424 -2.67 20.47 23.11
CA ASP A 424 -1.34 21.02 23.41
C ASP A 424 -0.41 21.20 22.20
N LEU A 425 -0.70 20.60 21.04
CA LEU A 425 0.13 20.77 19.83
C LEU A 425 -0.09 22.14 19.15
N VAL A 426 -1.22 22.80 19.45
CA VAL A 426 -1.63 24.05 18.78
C VAL A 426 -1.13 25.30 19.54
N ALA A 427 -0.66 25.17 20.78
CA ALA A 427 -0.40 26.32 21.65
C ALA A 427 0.96 27.03 21.43
N ASN A 428 1.94 26.43 20.74
CA ASN A 428 3.33 26.93 20.75
C ASN A 428 3.90 27.42 19.40
N ILE A 429 3.06 27.79 18.43
CA ILE A 429 3.54 28.50 17.23
C ILE A 429 3.18 29.99 17.36
N LYS A 430 4.01 30.72 18.07
CA LYS A 430 4.10 32.19 18.03
C LYS A 430 5.55 32.59 17.93
N ASP A 431 6.08 32.62 16.70
CA ASP A 431 6.83 33.79 16.23
C ASP A 431 7.00 33.70 14.71
N THR A 432 6.50 34.72 14.03
CA THR A 432 6.66 34.93 12.59
C THR A 432 7.64 36.08 12.45
N ASN A 433 8.89 35.82 12.07
CA ASN A 433 9.74 36.74 11.31
C ASN A 433 11.01 36.01 10.85
N ASN A 434 11.32 36.14 9.55
CA ASN A 434 12.50 35.64 8.84
C ASN A 434 12.60 34.14 8.52
N VAL A 435 11.81 33.69 7.54
CA VAL A 435 12.35 32.87 6.43
C VAL A 435 11.66 33.30 5.13
N ARG A 436 12.43 33.87 4.19
CA ARG A 436 12.00 34.01 2.79
C ARG A 436 11.86 32.60 2.20
N ALA A 437 10.64 32.12 2.02
CA ALA A 437 10.36 30.95 1.19
C ALA A 437 9.83 31.45 -0.16
N GLY A 438 10.58 31.13 -1.23
CA GLY A 438 10.15 31.32 -2.61
C GLY A 438 8.91 30.49 -2.97
N PRO A 439 8.33 30.72 -4.15
CA PRO A 439 7.06 30.11 -4.53
C PRO A 439 7.22 28.59 -4.69
N TYR A 440 6.58 27.81 -3.81
CA TYR A 440 6.35 26.39 -4.05
C TYR A 440 5.23 26.26 -5.10
N ILE A 441 5.63 26.04 -6.34
CA ILE A 441 4.76 25.71 -7.46
C ILE A 441 4.27 24.26 -7.23
N LEU A 442 3.02 24.12 -6.80
CA LEU A 442 2.28 22.85 -6.87
C LEU A 442 1.58 22.76 -8.23
N ALA A 443 2.35 22.45 -9.25
CA ALA A 443 1.88 21.94 -10.53
C ALA A 443 2.98 21.01 -11.07
N ASP A 444 2.59 19.85 -11.60
CA ASP A 444 3.42 18.99 -12.46
C ASP A 444 4.42 17.97 -11.83
N GLN A 445 4.51 17.82 -10.50
CA GLN A 445 5.44 16.82 -9.93
C GLN A 445 4.94 15.36 -9.96
N SER A 446 3.63 15.12 -9.97
CA SER A 446 3.05 13.76 -9.89
C SER A 446 3.06 13.03 -11.25
N ILE A 447 2.78 13.75 -12.34
CA ILE A 447 2.97 13.27 -13.72
C ILE A 447 4.46 13.07 -14.00
N GLY A 448 5.32 13.98 -13.54
CA GLY A 448 6.78 13.82 -13.61
C GLY A 448 7.32 12.66 -12.76
N ARG A 449 6.66 12.29 -11.65
CA ARG A 449 7.01 11.13 -10.82
C ARG A 449 6.57 9.83 -11.46
N LYS A 450 5.34 9.76 -11.99
CA LYS A 450 4.86 8.61 -12.79
C LYS A 450 5.71 8.42 -14.05
N LYS A 451 5.99 9.47 -14.84
CA LYS A 451 6.90 9.39 -16.00
C LYS A 451 8.32 8.94 -15.63
N ARG A 452 8.86 9.39 -14.48
CA ARG A 452 10.17 8.92 -13.99
C ARG A 452 10.13 7.46 -13.54
N LEU A 453 9.09 7.06 -12.82
CA LEU A 453 8.85 5.67 -12.42
C LEU A 453 8.75 4.74 -13.63
N ILE A 454 7.99 5.15 -14.64
CA ILE A 454 7.82 4.45 -15.91
C ILE A 454 9.16 4.29 -16.62
N ASN A 455 9.94 5.36 -16.73
CA ASN A 455 11.27 5.32 -17.33
C ASN A 455 12.22 4.40 -16.54
N THR A 456 12.15 4.39 -15.20
CA THR A 456 12.94 3.48 -14.36
C THR A 456 12.53 2.03 -14.56
N LEU A 457 11.23 1.71 -14.60
CA LEU A 457 10.75 0.34 -14.87
C LEU A 457 11.11 -0.13 -16.29
N HIS A 458 11.10 0.76 -17.28
CA HIS A 458 11.55 0.46 -18.64
C HIS A 458 13.05 0.24 -18.78
N GLN A 459 13.87 0.84 -17.92
CA GLN A 459 15.32 0.61 -17.88
C GLN A 459 15.70 -0.75 -17.26
N HIS A 460 14.76 -1.39 -16.55
CA HIS A 460 14.94 -2.66 -15.86
C HIS A 460 14.14 -3.84 -16.48
N ARG A 461 13.41 -3.59 -17.59
CA ARG A 461 12.93 -4.62 -18.53
C ARG A 461 13.99 -4.84 -19.60
#